data_AF-A0A961WP72-F1
#
_entry.id   AF-A0A961WP72-F1
#
_cell.length_a   1.000
_cell.length_b   1.000
_cell.length_c   1.000
_cell.angle_alpha   90.00
_cell.angle_beta   90.00
_cell.angle_gamma   90.00
#
_symmetry.space_group_name_H-M   'P 1'
#
loop_
_entity.id
_entity.type
_entity.pdbx_description
1 polymer ?
#
loop_
_entity_poly.entity_id
_entity_poly.type
_entity_poly.pdbx_seq_one_letter_code
_entity_poly.pdbx_strand_id
1 'polypeptide(L)' 'MALKIAVQMDHVATINIAGDTTFALSLEAQARGHALYHYTPDR' A
#
# COMPACT_ATOMS: atom_id res chain seq x y z
N MET A 1 -18.46 -3.80 0.21
CA MET A 1 -17.96 -4.15 1.56
C MET A 1 -16.50 -3.71 1.64
N ALA A 2 -16.06 -3.16 2.77
CA ALA A 2 -14.66 -2.78 2.96
C ALA A 2 -13.78 -4.03 3.17
N LEU A 3 -12.66 -4.12 2.46
CA LEU A 3 -11.67 -5.19 2.61
C LEU A 3 -10.55 -4.75 3.55
N LYS A 4 -9.86 -5.74 4.13
CA LYS A 4 -8.56 -5.56 4.78
C LYS A 4 -7.49 -6.04 3.80
N ILE A 5 -6.59 -5.15 3.40
CA ILE A 5 -5.59 -5.40 2.37
C ILE A 5 -4.22 -5.26 2.99
N ALA A 6 -3.46 -6.35 2.99
CA ALA A 6 -2.05 -6.34 3.38
C ALA A 6 -1.18 -6.17 2.13
N VAL A 7 -0.24 -5.24 2.17
CA VAL A 7 0.66 -4.91 1.08
C VAL A 7 2.08 -5.14 1.58
N GLN A 8 2.78 -6.07 0.92
CA GLN A 8 4.21 -6.26 1.10
C GLN A 8 4.94 -5.38 0.10
N MET A 9 5.83 -4.52 0.57
CA MET A 9 6.69 -3.70 -0.28
C MET A 9 7.95 -3.27 0.48
N ASP A 10 8.90 -2.66 -0.23
CA ASP A 10 9.96 -1.90 0.42
C ASP A 10 9.34 -0.80 1.30
N HIS A 11 10.05 -0.41 2.36
CA HIS A 11 9.52 0.54 3.33
C HIS A 11 9.06 1.83 2.64
N VAL A 12 7.80 2.26 2.87
CA VAL A 12 7.19 3.42 2.19
C VAL A 12 8.00 4.74 2.32
N ALA A 13 8.89 4.85 3.29
CA ALA A 13 9.79 6.00 3.42
C ALA A 13 10.89 6.08 2.34
N THR A 14 11.15 5.00 1.59
CA THR A 14 12.23 4.92 0.61
C THR A 14 11.74 4.92 -0.84
N ILE A 15 10.43 4.92 -1.08
CA ILE A 15 9.87 4.84 -2.44
C ILE A 15 9.80 6.21 -3.13
N ASN A 16 9.96 6.19 -4.46
CA ASN A 16 9.63 7.35 -5.29
C ASN A 16 8.14 7.30 -5.64
N ILE A 17 7.34 8.11 -4.93
CA ILE A 17 5.88 8.15 -5.05
C ILE A 17 5.39 8.30 -6.50
N ALA A 18 6.07 9.11 -7.32
CA ALA A 18 5.61 9.39 -8.68
C ALA A 18 5.70 8.18 -9.62
N GLY A 19 6.54 7.19 -9.31
CA GLY A 19 6.76 6.01 -10.14
C GLY A 19 6.30 4.70 -9.50
N ASP A 20 5.80 4.72 -8.27
CA ASP A 20 5.48 3.51 -7.53
C ASP A 20 4.02 3.08 -7.77
N THR A 21 3.86 2.01 -8.55
CA THR A 21 2.54 1.45 -8.87
C THR A 21 1.88 0.83 -7.64
N THR A 22 2.65 0.31 -6.68
CA THR A 22 2.13 -0.30 -5.45
C THR A 22 1.50 0.74 -4.54
N PHE A 23 2.14 1.91 -4.43
CA PHE A 23 1.61 3.06 -3.71
C PHE A 23 0.36 3.62 -4.38
N ALA A 24 0.35 3.73 -5.71
CA ALA A 24 -0.83 4.15 -6.46
C ALA A 24 -2.04 3.22 -6.22
N LEU A 25 -1.84 1.90 -6.27
CA LEU A 25 -2.88 0.92 -5.97
C LEU A 25 -3.36 0.98 -4.51
N SER A 26 -2.45 1.28 -3.58
CA SER A 26 -2.79 1.47 -2.17
C SER A 26 -3.69 2.70 -1.99
N LEU A 27 -3.38 3.82 -2.63
CA LEU A 27 -4.23 5.02 -2.59
C LEU A 27 -5.63 4.76 -3.16
N GLU A 28 -5.74 4.04 -4.28
CA GLU A 28 -7.03 3.65 -4.86
C GLU A 28 -7.84 2.74 -3.94
N ALA A 29 -7.19 1.79 -3.27
CA ALA A 29 -7.84 0.95 -2.27
C ALA A 29 -8.35 1.78 -1.08
N GLN A 30 -7.57 2.75 -0.60
CA GLN A 30 -8.00 3.67 0.44
C GLN A 30 -9.18 4.54 0.00
N ALA A 31 -9.16 5.06 -1.23
CA ALA A 31 -10.25 5.85 -1.81
C ALA A 31 -11.57 5.06 -1.91
N ARG A 32 -11.48 3.74 -2.11
CA ARG A 32 -12.63 2.81 -2.11
C ARG A 32 -13.08 2.38 -0.71
N GLY A 33 -12.46 2.92 0.35
CA GLY A 33 -12.80 2.64 1.74
C GLY A 33 -12.26 1.31 2.28
N HIS A 34 -11.16 0.79 1.71
CA HIS A 34 -10.48 -0.39 2.24
C HIS A 34 -9.47 -0.01 3.32
N ALA A 35 -9.25 -0.91 4.27
CA ALA A 35 -8.22 -0.77 5.29
C ALA A 35 -6.90 -1.35 4.79
N LEU A 36 -5.83 -0.57 4.85
CA LEU A 36 -4.49 -0.96 4.41
C LEU A 36 -3.60 -1.35 5.59
N TYR A 37 -2.78 -2.37 5.37
CA TYR A 37 -1.72 -2.81 6.28
C TYR A 37 -0.44 -2.94 5.45
N HIS A 38 0.62 -2.27 5.87
CA HIS A 38 1.93 -2.32 5.22
C HIS A 38 2.88 -3.18 6.06
N TYR A 39 3.67 -4.01 5.40
CA TYR A 39 4.70 -4.82 6.01
C TYR A 39 5.87 -5.01 5.03
N THR A 40 7.06 -5.27 5.55
CA THR A 40 8.26 -5.45 4.72
C THR A 40 8.59 -6.93 4.61
N PRO A 41 9.38 -7.38 3.62
CA PRO A 41 9.71 -8.80 3.49
C PRO A 41 10.35 -9.41 4.75
N ASP A 42 11.00 -8.58 5.58
CA ASP A 42 11.63 -8.99 6.84
C ASP A 42 10.71 -8.92 8.07
N ARG A 43 9.54 -8.26 8.00
CA ARG A 43 8.68 -7.96 9.17
C ARG A 43 7.21 -7.85 8.84
#